data_AF-A0A1Q7F853-F1
#
_entry.id   AF-A0A1Q7F853-F1
#
_cell.length_a   1.000
_cell.length_b   1.000
_cell.length_c   1.000
_cell.angle_alpha   90.00
_cell.angle_beta   90.00
_cell.angle_gamma   90.00
#
_symmetry.space_group_name_H-M   'P 1'
#
loop_
_entity.id
_entity.type
_entity.pdbx_description
1 polymer ?
#
loop_
_entity_poly.entity_id
_entity_poly.type
_entity_poly.pdbx_seq_one_letter_code
_entity_poly.pdbx_strand_id
1 'polypeptide(L)' 'MKSNTLAIGFGILALVFIVVAALYGLGVLQILTSTTSGPHVKHAILFAVLAIASLIAANFTRERAV' A
#
# COMPACT_ATOMS: atom_id res chain seq x y z
N MET A 1 -8.26 -5.97 -23.72
CA MET A 1 -6.92 -5.43 -23.40
C MET A 1 -6.96 -4.31 -22.36
N LYS A 2 -8.00 -3.47 -22.29
CA LYS A 2 -8.03 -2.29 -21.39
C LYS A 2 -8.24 -2.60 -19.90
N SER A 3 -8.39 -3.86 -19.48
CA SER A 3 -8.64 -4.19 -18.07
C SER A 3 -7.47 -4.85 -17.32
N ASN A 4 -6.42 -5.31 -18.01
CA ASN A 4 -5.26 -5.88 -17.30
C ASN A 4 -4.31 -4.82 -16.71
N THR A 5 -4.15 -3.67 -17.37
CA THR A 5 -3.24 -2.59 -16.93
C THR A 5 -3.66 -1.99 -15.58
N LEU A 6 -4.97 -1.81 -15.36
CA LEU A 6 -5.48 -1.27 -14.10
C LEU A 6 -5.30 -2.26 -12.95
N ALA A 7 -5.57 -3.54 -13.18
CA ALA A 7 -5.36 -4.60 -12.18
C ALA A 7 -3.88 -4.67 -11.75
N ILE A 8 -2.95 -4.59 -12.71
CA ILE A 8 -1.51 -4.54 -12.43
C ILE A 8 -1.16 -3.27 -11.65
N GLY A 9 -1.68 -2.11 -12.05
CA GLY A 9 -1.44 -0.83 -11.37
C GLY A 9 -1.89 -0.84 -9.92
N PHE A 10 -3.09 -1.34 -9.65
CA PHE A 10 -3.60 -1.49 -8.28
C PHE A 10 -2.81 -2.53 -7.47
N GLY A 11 -2.33 -3.60 -8.10
CA GLY A 11 -1.43 -4.56 -7.46
C GLY A 11 -0.10 -3.93 -7.02
N ILE A 12 0.53 -3.12 -7.90
CA ILE A 12 1.76 -2.39 -7.58
C ILE A 12 1.48 -1.38 -6.44
N LEU A 13 0.38 -0.64 -6.51
CA LEU A 13 0.02 0.33 -5.49
C LEU A 13 -0.19 -0.32 -4.12
N ALA A 14 -0.86 -1.47 -4.07
CA ALA A 14 -1.00 -2.26 -2.85
C ALA A 14 0.36 -2.66 -2.26
N LEU A 15 1.28 -3.13 -3.10
CA LEU A 15 2.63 -3.50 -2.66
C LEU A 15 3.38 -2.31 -2.05
N VAL A 16 3.33 -1.15 -2.69
CA VAL A 16 3.94 0.09 -2.17
C VAL A 16 3.36 0.44 -0.82
N PHE A 17 2.03 0.41 -0.67
CA PHE A 17 1.39 0.72 0.60
C PHE A 17 1.75 -0.27 1.72
N ILE A 18 1.91 -1.56 1.42
CA ILE A 18 2.39 -2.55 2.41
C ILE A 18 3.81 -2.21 2.87
N VAL A 19 4.72 -1.91 1.95
CA VAL A 19 6.10 -1.55 2.27
C VAL A 19 6.13 -0.29 3.15
N VAL A 20 5.39 0.74 2.76
CA VAL A 20 5.33 2.00 3.52
C VAL A 20 4.70 1.79 4.89
N ALA A 21 3.63 0.98 5.00
CA ALA A 21 3.02 0.65 6.28
C ALA A 21 4.01 -0.06 7.22
N ALA A 22 4.77 -1.03 6.71
CA ALA A 22 5.79 -1.74 7.48
C ALA A 22 6.89 -0.80 7.96
N LEU A 23 7.43 0.05 7.07
CA LEU A 23 8.46 1.02 7.43
C LEU A 23 7.96 2.03 8.49
N TYR A 24 6.71 2.50 8.39
CA TYR A 24 6.10 3.39 9.38
C TYR A 24 5.83 2.70 10.72
N GLY A 25 5.44 1.42 10.69
CA GLY A 25 5.21 0.62 11.90
C GLY A 25 6.50 0.27 12.63
N LEU A 26 7.58 0.02 11.89
CA LEU A 26 8.92 -0.24 12.44
C LEU A 26 9.67 1.04 12.82
N GLY A 27 9.16 2.23 12.46
CA GLY A 27 9.82 3.50 12.72
C GLY A 27 11.08 3.75 11.87
N VAL A 28 11.34 2.94 10.83
CA VAL A 28 12.54 3.03 9.98
C VAL A 28 12.64 4.37 9.25
N LEU A 29 11.49 4.96 8.87
CA LEU A 29 11.48 6.28 8.22
C LEU A 29 12.08 7.39 9.10
N GLN A 30 12.19 7.19 10.42
CA GLN A 30 12.73 8.21 11.33
C GLN A 30 14.23 8.44 11.16
N ILE A 31 14.95 7.52 10.51
CA ILE A 31 16.39 7.66 10.17
C ILE A 31 16.61 8.88 9.25
N LEU A 32 15.59 9.31 8.53
CA LEU A 32 15.63 10.43 7.57
C LEU A 32 14.97 11.71 8.12
N THR A 33 14.58 11.75 9.40
CA THR A 33 13.84 12.89 9.98
C THR A 33 14.57 13.53 11.14
N SER A 34 14.50 14.86 11.27
CA SER A 34 15.14 15.63 12.35
C SER A 34 14.45 15.47 13.72
N THR A 35 13.31 14.79 13.79
CA THR A 35 12.53 14.58 15.02
C THR A 35 12.18 13.10 15.20
N THR A 36 12.68 12.49 16.28
CA THR A 36 12.35 11.11 16.64
C THR A 36 11.14 11.09 17.56
N SER A 37 9.95 10.84 17.00
CA SER A 37 8.69 10.80 17.75
C SER A 37 8.13 9.38 17.97
N GLY A 38 8.95 8.33 17.79
CA GLY A 38 8.56 6.93 17.95
C GLY A 38 7.65 6.39 16.82
N PRO A 39 7.30 5.09 16.83
CA PRO A 39 6.52 4.46 15.76
C PRO A 39 5.21 5.20 15.45
N HIS A 40 4.96 5.53 14.17
CA HIS A 40 3.74 6.24 13.77
C HIS A 40 2.64 5.26 13.33
N VAL A 41 2.09 4.54 14.31
CA VAL A 41 1.09 3.49 14.12
C VAL A 41 -0.13 3.99 13.33
N LYS A 42 -0.55 5.24 13.51
CA LYS A 42 -1.67 5.82 12.75
C LYS A 42 -1.42 5.82 11.23
N HIS A 43 -0.23 6.20 10.80
CA HIS A 43 0.13 6.19 9.37
C HIS A 43 0.27 4.76 8.85
N ALA A 44 0.87 3.87 9.64
CA ALA A 44 0.98 2.45 9.29
C ALA A 44 -0.41 1.81 9.06
N ILE A 45 -1.37 2.08 9.94
CA ILE A 45 -2.75 1.60 9.80
C ILE A 45 -3.40 2.18 8.54
N LEU A 46 -3.28 3.49 8.30
CA LEU A 46 -3.85 4.12 7.10
C LEU A 46 -3.30 3.48 5.81
N PHE A 47 -1.99 3.27 5.73
CA PHE A 47 -1.38 2.62 4.58
C PHE A 47 -1.79 1.14 4.45
N ALA A 48 -1.97 0.43 5.56
CA ALA A 48 -2.50 -0.94 5.53
C ALA A 48 -3.93 -0.99 4.97
N VAL A 49 -4.81 -0.07 5.37
CA VAL A 49 -6.18 0.03 4.85
C VAL A 49 -6.18 0.36 3.37
N LEU A 50 -5.34 1.32 2.94
CA LEU A 50 -5.16 1.68 1.52
C LEU A 50 -4.63 0.51 0.68
N ALA A 51 -3.74 -0.31 1.24
CA ALA A 51 -3.26 -1.52 0.58
C ALA A 51 -4.41 -2.51 0.32
N ILE A 52 -5.23 -2.78 1.35
CA ILE A 52 -6.40 -3.65 1.22
C ILE A 52 -7.38 -3.11 0.18
N ALA A 53 -7.69 -1.82 0.22
CA ALA A 53 -8.56 -1.18 -0.76
C ALA A 53 -8.02 -1.32 -2.20
N SER A 54 -6.70 -1.18 -2.37
CA SER A 54 -6.04 -1.36 -3.67
C SER A 54 -6.11 -2.80 -4.15
N LEU A 55 -5.93 -3.80 -3.28
CA LEU A 55 -6.10 -5.21 -3.64
C LEU A 55 -7.55 -5.53 -4.05
N ILE A 56 -8.52 -4.96 -3.34
CA ILE A 56 -9.94 -5.07 -3.69
C ILE A 56 -10.19 -4.46 -5.07
N ALA A 57 -9.68 -3.25 -5.34
CA ALA A 57 -9.79 -2.59 -6.64
C ALA A 57 -9.09 -3.38 -7.76
N ALA A 58 -7.93 -3.97 -7.49
CA ALA A 58 -7.23 -4.85 -8.44
C ALA A 58 -8.09 -6.05 -8.83
N ASN A 59 -8.79 -6.66 -7.86
CA ASN A 59 -9.66 -7.79 -8.10
C ASN A 59 -10.91 -7.42 -8.91
N PHE A 60 -11.48 -6.23 -8.70
CA PHE A 60 -12.60 -5.73 -9.49
C PHE A 60 -12.22 -5.36 -10.91
N THR A 61 -10.98 -4.90 -11.13
CA THR A 61 -10.53 -4.44 -12.45
C THR A 61 -9.89 -5.53 -13.29
N ARG A 62 -9.66 -6.72 -12.75
CA ARG A 62 -9.06 -7.85 -13.48
C ARG A 62 -10.03 -8.44 -14.50
N GLU A 63 -9.57 -8.64 -15.74
CA GLU A 63 -10.34 -9.37 -16.78
C GLU A 63 -10.56 -10.81 -16.27
N ARG A 64 -11.83 -11.23 -16.12
CA ARG A 64 -12.17 -12.63 -15.81
C ARG A 64 -12.16 -13.40 -17.12
N ALA A 65 -11.25 -14.36 -17.25
CA ALA A 65 -11.37 -15.38 -18.28
C ALA A 65 -12.61 -16.22 -17.93
N VAL A 66 -13.61 -16.20 -18.81
CA VAL A 66 -14.77 -17.10 -18.76
C VAL A 66 -14.28 -18.53 -18.90
#